data_AF-A0A6J6TVK0-F1
#
_entry.id   AF-A0A6J6TVK0-F1
#
_cell.length_a   1.000
_cell.length_b   1.000
_cell.length_c   1.000
_cell.angle_alpha   90.00
_cell.angle_beta   90.00
_cell.angle_gamma   90.00
#
_symmetry.space_group_name_H-M   'P 1'
#
loop_
_entity.id
_entity.type
_entity.pdbx_description
1 polymer ?
#
loop_
_entity_poly.entity_id
_entity_poly.type
_entity_poly.pdbx_seq_one_letter_code
_entity_poly.pdbx_strand_id
1 'polypeptide(L)'
;MKKIAVVVALIASMVVPTQAHAAQTGFMGGPLTNLDPTAASVHIALSNFPKAGGLYIQQCVQAAAAVRPTVCNNAVQLWISTSAGASFVPTADIVFKPTTLFNSGTTAVDCTVSQCGIFIRYDHTVPADFTEDQFIALTFKSGTVLSTKPVDEITATINGLALSSRAPMKISYRQLAVLAASSKSGAVLTYASLAPACALKAMAITALKASGYCDIAITSPGSLEFAPVTAHFPLELTLGVQTIPTIQVSGKRRTSVPKKTNFGEVVTYVGTGSCTVEKNIITAKKGTCIIVAGARGVDGLYSPLNLRVVTVIK
;
A
#
# COMPACT_ATOMS: atom_id res chain seq x y z
N MET A 1 60.57 7.47 66.04
CA MET A 1 60.01 8.68 65.38
C MET A 1 60.77 8.96 64.09
N LYS A 2 60.17 8.70 62.91
CA LYS A 2 60.37 9.50 61.68
C LYS A 2 59.40 8.99 60.61
N LYS A 3 58.67 9.95 60.05
CA LYS A 3 57.44 9.78 59.27
C LYS A 3 57.75 9.32 57.85
N ILE A 4 57.00 8.33 57.35
CA ILE A 4 57.00 7.94 55.94
C ILE A 4 56.17 8.99 55.19
N ALA A 5 56.82 9.76 54.31
CA ALA A 5 56.14 10.65 53.37
C ALA A 5 55.97 9.90 52.04
N VAL A 6 54.72 9.55 51.72
CA VAL A 6 54.32 9.04 50.41
C VAL A 6 54.20 10.24 49.48
N VAL A 7 55.10 10.35 48.50
CA VAL A 7 54.99 11.30 47.40
C VAL A 7 54.10 10.68 46.33
N VAL A 8 52.87 11.17 46.22
CA VAL A 8 51.98 10.87 45.09
C VAL A 8 52.41 11.74 43.93
N ALA A 9 53.03 11.14 42.90
CA ALA A 9 53.27 11.80 41.64
C ALA A 9 51.96 11.89 40.85
N LEU A 10 51.35 13.08 40.80
CA LEU A 10 50.31 13.38 39.82
C LEU A 10 50.96 13.43 38.43
N ILE A 11 50.75 12.39 37.63
CA ILE A 11 50.95 12.45 36.19
C ILE A 11 49.73 13.22 35.65
N ALA A 12 49.87 14.52 35.49
CA ALA A 12 48.93 15.32 34.72
C ALA A 12 49.09 14.95 33.25
N SER A 13 48.25 14.02 32.78
CA SER A 13 48.07 13.72 31.37
C SER A 13 47.54 14.96 30.66
N MET A 14 48.43 15.82 30.18
CA MET A 14 48.08 16.86 29.22
C MET A 14 47.67 16.18 27.92
N VAL A 15 46.37 15.91 27.79
CA VAL A 15 45.75 15.63 26.49
C VAL A 15 45.79 16.95 25.72
N VAL A 16 46.82 17.12 24.90
CA VAL A 16 46.82 18.18 23.89
C VAL A 16 45.76 17.78 22.88
N PRO A 17 44.67 18.54 22.68
CA PRO A 17 43.75 18.26 21.59
C PRO A 17 44.54 18.38 20.28
N THR A 18 44.57 17.30 19.50
CA THR A 18 45.06 17.34 18.12
C THR A 18 44.24 18.38 17.37
N GLN A 19 44.92 19.42 16.89
CA GLN A 19 44.30 20.54 16.19
C GLN A 19 43.49 20.02 15.01
N ALA A 20 42.18 20.22 15.05
CA ALA A 20 41.40 20.23 13.82
C ALA A 20 41.95 21.40 13.01
N HIS A 21 42.68 21.13 11.93
CA HIS A 21 43.05 22.18 10.99
C HIS A 21 41.76 22.79 10.47
N ALA A 22 41.49 24.04 10.84
CA ALA A 22 40.43 24.80 10.22
C ALA A 22 40.85 25.06 8.78
N ALA A 23 40.00 24.68 7.83
CA ALA A 23 40.25 24.92 6.43
C ALA A 23 40.42 26.42 6.14
N GLN A 24 41.25 26.75 5.16
CA GLN A 24 41.60 28.14 4.88
C GLN A 24 40.43 28.87 4.21
N THR A 25 39.68 28.17 3.36
CA THR A 25 38.53 28.75 2.65
C THR A 25 37.44 29.12 3.64
N GLY A 26 37.00 30.38 3.63
CA GLY A 26 35.83 30.79 4.39
C GLY A 26 34.55 30.52 3.61
N PHE A 27 33.65 29.71 4.18
CA PHE A 27 32.30 29.49 3.66
C PHE A 27 31.33 30.56 4.19
N MET A 28 30.62 31.23 3.29
CA MET A 28 29.49 32.09 3.61
C MET A 28 28.31 31.69 2.74
N GLY A 29 27.26 31.10 3.32
CA GLY A 29 26.12 30.69 2.51
C GLY A 29 24.85 30.49 3.29
N GLY A 30 23.73 30.51 2.58
CA GLY A 30 22.42 30.30 3.18
C GLY A 30 21.27 30.30 2.16
N PRO A 31 20.05 29.93 2.60
CA PRO A 31 19.75 29.31 3.90
C PRO A 31 20.44 27.95 4.07
N LEU A 32 20.74 27.53 5.30
CA LEU A 32 21.31 26.20 5.61
C LEU A 32 20.35 25.31 6.40
N THR A 33 19.32 25.92 6.96
CA THR A 33 18.33 25.25 7.79
C THR A 33 16.94 25.51 7.24
N ASN A 34 16.00 24.61 7.56
CA ASN A 34 14.62 24.69 7.09
C ASN A 34 14.54 24.85 5.56
N LEU A 35 15.38 24.12 4.84
CA LEU A 35 15.36 24.10 3.38
C LEU A 35 14.06 23.49 2.84
N ASP A 36 13.56 24.03 1.73
CA ASP A 36 12.38 23.50 1.06
C ASP A 36 12.68 22.11 0.45
N PRO A 37 11.91 21.06 0.79
CA PRO A 37 12.14 19.71 0.27
C PRO A 37 12.11 19.57 -1.25
N THR A 38 11.44 20.50 -1.94
CA THR A 38 11.15 20.44 -3.38
C THR A 38 11.86 21.52 -4.20
N ALA A 39 12.38 22.56 -3.54
CA ALA A 39 12.95 23.73 -4.21
C ALA A 39 14.14 24.37 -3.45
N ALA A 40 14.89 23.59 -2.66
CA ALA A 40 16.03 24.10 -1.92
C ALA A 40 17.10 24.72 -2.85
N SER A 41 17.55 25.91 -2.47
CA SER A 41 18.64 26.64 -3.11
C SER A 41 19.47 27.31 -2.02
N VAL A 42 20.76 27.04 -2.00
CA VAL A 42 21.74 27.63 -1.08
C VAL A 42 22.68 28.48 -1.92
N HIS A 43 22.68 29.78 -1.66
CA HIS A 43 23.64 30.69 -2.27
C HIS A 43 24.92 30.68 -1.45
N ILE A 44 26.05 30.49 -2.10
CA ILE A 44 27.36 30.32 -1.49
C ILE A 44 28.31 31.40 -2.04
N ALA A 45 28.98 32.08 -1.12
CA ALA A 45 30.13 32.92 -1.36
C ALA A 45 31.34 32.31 -0.65
N LEU A 46 32.49 32.32 -1.32
CA LEU A 46 33.74 31.81 -0.76
C LEU A 46 34.72 32.97 -0.54
N SER A 47 35.44 32.92 0.57
CA SER A 47 36.58 33.80 0.85
C SER A 47 37.84 32.96 1.02
N ASN A 48 39.02 33.58 0.84
CA ASN A 48 40.32 32.90 0.96
C ASN A 48 40.47 31.64 0.11
N PHE A 49 39.85 31.63 -1.09
CA PHE A 49 39.89 30.50 -2.01
C PHE A 49 41.33 30.04 -2.26
N PRO A 50 41.60 28.72 -2.21
CA PRO A 50 42.96 28.21 -2.18
C PRO A 50 43.65 28.40 -3.54
N LYS A 51 44.96 28.61 -3.49
CA LYS A 51 45.79 28.73 -4.71
C LYS A 51 46.27 27.38 -5.23
N ALA A 52 46.24 26.34 -4.40
CA ALA A 52 46.81 25.03 -4.72
C ALA A 52 45.94 24.22 -5.70
N GLY A 53 44.63 24.47 -5.75
CA GLY A 53 43.69 23.77 -6.63
C GLY A 53 42.27 24.34 -6.51
N GLY A 54 41.34 23.79 -7.29
CA GLY A 54 39.91 24.11 -7.15
C GLY A 54 39.25 23.35 -6.00
N LEU A 55 37.95 23.56 -5.81
CA LEU A 55 37.16 22.90 -4.77
C LEU A 55 35.99 22.10 -5.38
N TYR A 56 35.70 20.94 -4.82
CA TYR A 56 34.39 20.30 -4.99
C TYR A 56 33.47 20.70 -3.85
N ILE A 57 32.24 21.06 -4.20
CA ILE A 57 31.12 21.25 -3.27
C ILE A 57 30.13 20.13 -3.56
N GLN A 58 29.90 19.27 -2.57
CA GLN A 58 29.05 18.09 -2.67
C GLN A 58 28.00 18.08 -1.57
N GLN A 59 26.87 17.42 -1.79
CA GLN A 59 25.96 17.06 -0.71
C GLN A 59 26.34 15.67 -0.24
N CYS A 60 26.65 15.49 1.04
CA CYS A 60 27.05 14.20 1.58
C CYS A 60 26.37 13.91 2.93
N VAL A 61 26.30 12.64 3.29
CA VAL A 61 25.99 12.20 4.66
C VAL A 61 27.22 12.43 5.53
N GLN A 62 27.03 12.96 6.74
CA GLN A 62 28.13 13.19 7.67
C GLN A 62 28.86 11.89 7.98
N ALA A 63 30.19 11.92 7.88
CA ALA A 63 31.07 10.84 8.29
C ALA A 63 31.54 11.03 9.74
N ALA A 64 32.20 9.99 10.27
CA ALA A 64 32.94 10.11 11.52
C ALA A 64 33.98 11.24 11.45
N ALA A 65 34.31 11.83 12.60
CA ALA A 65 35.28 12.91 12.68
C ALA A 65 36.60 12.53 12.00
N ALA A 66 37.18 13.48 11.25
CA ALA A 66 38.42 13.31 10.48
C ALA A 66 38.38 12.23 9.36
N VAL A 67 37.19 11.77 8.95
CA VAL A 67 37.00 10.88 7.80
C VAL A 67 36.21 11.61 6.71
N ARG A 68 36.63 11.48 5.45
CA ARG A 68 35.86 12.00 4.32
C ARG A 68 34.54 11.25 4.16
N PRO A 69 33.41 11.95 3.94
CA PRO A 69 32.19 11.32 3.49
C PRO A 69 32.38 10.50 2.21
N THR A 70 31.87 9.27 2.22
CA THR A 70 31.87 8.36 1.06
C THR A 70 30.49 8.25 0.41
N VAL A 71 29.44 8.68 1.12
CA VAL A 71 28.05 8.67 0.66
C VAL A 71 27.67 10.10 0.25
N CYS A 72 27.76 10.39 -1.04
CA CYS A 72 27.60 11.73 -1.60
C CYS A 72 26.69 11.73 -2.84
N ASN A 73 26.00 12.84 -3.05
CA ASN A 73 25.12 13.07 -4.17
C ASN A 73 25.90 13.63 -5.36
N ASN A 74 26.35 12.74 -6.25
CA ASN A 74 27.09 13.14 -7.45
C ASN A 74 26.24 14.01 -8.40
N ALA A 75 24.91 13.92 -8.35
CA ALA A 75 24.03 14.63 -9.28
C ALA A 75 24.01 16.16 -9.07
N VAL A 76 24.38 16.62 -7.87
CA VAL A 76 24.36 18.04 -7.49
C VAL A 76 25.77 18.58 -7.21
N GLN A 77 26.80 17.77 -7.44
CA GLN A 77 28.19 18.17 -7.23
C GLN A 77 28.56 19.37 -8.11
N LEU A 78 29.22 20.36 -7.50
CA LEU A 78 29.78 21.50 -8.20
C LEU A 78 31.30 21.46 -8.14
N TRP A 79 31.93 21.85 -9.24
CA TRP A 79 33.36 22.13 -9.31
C TRP A 79 33.59 23.64 -9.36
N ILE A 80 34.27 24.19 -8.35
CA ILE A 80 34.58 25.61 -8.26
C ILE A 80 36.05 25.80 -8.64
N SER A 81 36.31 26.51 -9.74
CA SER A 81 37.67 26.74 -10.24
C SER A 81 37.68 27.86 -11.29
N THR A 82 38.85 28.43 -11.56
CA THR A 82 39.06 29.34 -12.70
C THR A 82 39.33 28.59 -14.01
N SER A 83 39.47 27.26 -13.95
CA SER A 83 39.67 26.41 -15.13
C SER A 83 38.42 26.33 -16.00
N ALA A 84 38.62 26.16 -17.31
CA ALA A 84 37.53 25.91 -18.24
C ALA A 84 36.77 24.63 -17.87
N GLY A 85 35.44 24.69 -17.90
CA GLY A 85 34.57 23.56 -17.54
C GLY A 85 34.21 23.48 -16.05
N ALA A 86 34.71 24.39 -15.21
CA ALA A 86 34.22 24.54 -13.85
C ALA A 86 32.71 24.89 -13.85
N SER A 87 31.98 24.39 -12.85
CA SER A 87 30.57 24.75 -12.64
C SER A 87 30.42 26.24 -12.35
N PHE A 88 31.33 26.79 -11.56
CA PHE A 88 31.39 28.22 -11.22
C PHE A 88 32.85 28.67 -11.04
N VAL A 89 33.11 29.95 -11.31
CA VAL A 89 34.32 30.62 -10.84
C VAL A 89 34.19 30.99 -9.36
N PRO A 90 35.30 31.09 -8.59
CA PRO A 90 35.24 31.31 -7.13
C PRO A 90 34.50 32.57 -6.67
N THR A 91 34.44 33.60 -7.52
CA THR A 91 33.83 34.90 -7.21
C THR A 91 32.37 35.04 -7.67
N ALA A 92 31.79 33.99 -8.26
CA ALA A 92 30.40 34.01 -8.72
C ALA A 92 29.40 33.87 -7.57
N ASP A 93 28.12 34.15 -7.85
CA ASP A 93 27.01 33.70 -7.02
C ASP A 93 26.83 32.18 -7.22
N ILE A 94 27.44 31.38 -6.33
CA ILE A 94 27.43 29.92 -6.44
C ILE A 94 26.11 29.42 -5.90
N VAL A 95 25.30 28.83 -6.77
CA VAL A 95 23.98 28.30 -6.40
C VAL A 95 24.06 26.78 -6.26
N PHE A 96 23.97 26.29 -5.02
CA PHE A 96 23.94 24.87 -4.70
C PHE A 96 22.51 24.40 -4.39
N LYS A 97 22.08 23.29 -5.00
CA LYS A 97 20.70 22.79 -4.91
C LYS A 97 20.66 21.40 -4.29
N PRO A 98 20.69 21.29 -2.94
CA PRO A 98 20.63 19.99 -2.27
C PRO A 98 19.23 19.39 -2.37
N THR A 99 19.13 18.05 -2.33
CA THR A 99 17.85 17.33 -2.37
C THR A 99 17.59 16.59 -1.07
N THR A 100 16.33 16.35 -0.71
CA THR A 100 16.00 15.52 0.47
C THR A 100 16.30 14.04 0.23
N LEU A 101 16.17 13.58 -1.01
CA LEU A 101 16.43 12.20 -1.40
C LEU A 101 17.49 12.15 -2.51
N PHE A 102 18.41 11.20 -2.44
CA PHE A 102 19.34 10.89 -3.53
C PHE A 102 19.85 9.46 -3.45
N ASN A 103 20.47 8.99 -4.53
CA ASN A 103 21.18 7.71 -4.56
C ASN A 103 22.69 7.95 -4.67
N SER A 104 23.46 7.32 -3.78
CA SER A 104 24.92 7.23 -3.86
C SER A 104 25.28 5.81 -4.27
N GLY A 105 25.49 5.57 -5.56
CA GLY A 105 25.57 4.20 -6.09
C GLY A 105 24.25 3.46 -5.86
N THR A 106 24.29 2.34 -5.15
CA THR A 106 23.09 1.56 -4.76
C THR A 106 22.48 1.99 -3.42
N THR A 107 23.10 2.94 -2.71
CA THR A 107 22.61 3.40 -1.41
C THR A 107 21.62 4.54 -1.58
N ALA A 108 20.35 4.29 -1.23
CA ALA A 108 19.36 5.34 -1.11
C ALA A 108 19.58 6.15 0.18
N VAL A 109 19.57 7.47 0.07
CA VAL A 109 19.77 8.40 1.18
C VAL A 109 18.56 9.29 1.33
N ASP A 110 18.13 9.46 2.59
CA ASP A 110 17.13 10.43 2.99
C ASP A 110 17.75 11.40 4.02
N CYS A 111 17.87 12.66 3.62
CA CYS A 111 18.44 13.76 4.39
C CYS A 111 17.45 14.41 5.36
N THR A 112 16.21 13.93 5.42
CA THR A 112 15.27 14.28 6.50
C THR A 112 15.51 13.42 7.75
N VAL A 113 16.18 12.28 7.61
CA VAL A 113 16.52 11.35 8.70
C VAL A 113 18.03 11.23 8.94
N SER A 114 18.84 11.33 7.88
CA SER A 114 20.31 11.29 7.96
C SER A 114 20.87 12.70 8.12
N GLN A 115 21.97 12.85 8.84
CA GLN A 115 22.66 14.13 8.95
C GLN A 115 23.40 14.43 7.65
N CYS A 116 22.71 15.11 6.72
CA CYS A 116 23.30 15.58 5.48
C CYS A 116 23.90 16.99 5.62
N GLY A 117 24.86 17.29 4.76
CA GLY A 117 25.51 18.59 4.72
C GLY A 117 26.21 18.86 3.40
N ILE A 118 26.66 20.09 3.25
CA ILE A 118 27.57 20.49 2.20
C ILE A 118 28.97 20.06 2.63
N PHE A 119 29.59 19.19 1.85
CA PHE A 119 30.98 18.81 2.01
C PHE A 119 31.84 19.55 0.98
N ILE A 120 32.83 20.29 1.47
CA ILE A 120 33.82 21.01 0.65
C ILE A 120 35.13 20.27 0.79
N ARG A 121 35.84 20.09 -0.33
CA ARG A 121 37.17 19.46 -0.38
C ARG A 121 37.94 20.01 -1.57
N TYR A 122 39.26 19.81 -1.57
CA TYR A 122 40.04 19.97 -2.80
C TYR A 122 39.49 19.12 -3.94
N ASP A 123 39.57 19.69 -5.14
CA ASP A 123 39.20 19.02 -6.37
C ASP A 123 40.19 17.90 -6.74
N HIS A 124 39.95 17.30 -7.92
CA HIS A 124 40.75 16.19 -8.42
C HIS A 124 42.22 16.54 -8.71
N THR A 125 42.62 17.81 -8.69
CA THR A 125 44.01 18.24 -8.92
C THR A 125 44.87 18.13 -7.66
N VAL A 126 44.25 18.16 -6.46
CA VAL A 126 44.94 18.02 -5.17
C VAL A 126 44.25 16.95 -4.28
N PRO A 127 44.07 15.71 -4.77
CA PRO A 127 43.16 14.74 -4.14
C PRO A 127 43.64 14.22 -2.78
N ALA A 128 44.95 14.29 -2.51
CA ALA A 128 45.58 13.80 -1.30
C ALA A 128 45.71 14.85 -0.18
N ASP A 129 45.30 16.10 -0.44
CA ASP A 129 45.28 17.16 0.55
C ASP A 129 43.87 17.26 1.16
N PHE A 130 43.80 17.23 2.49
CA PHE A 130 42.57 17.23 3.29
C PHE A 130 42.41 18.54 4.07
N THR A 131 43.30 19.51 3.88
CA THR A 131 43.29 20.77 4.63
C THR A 131 42.06 21.62 4.35
N GLU A 132 41.42 21.45 3.19
CA GLU A 132 40.18 22.15 2.83
C GLU A 132 38.90 21.36 3.12
N ASP A 133 39.00 20.21 3.80
CA ASP A 133 37.84 19.40 4.12
C ASP A 133 36.95 20.12 5.15
N GLN A 134 35.72 20.47 4.74
CA GLN A 134 34.74 21.13 5.59
C GLN A 134 33.38 20.47 5.45
N PHE A 135 32.66 20.32 6.55
CA PHE A 135 31.27 19.84 6.55
C PHE A 135 30.35 20.89 7.15
N ILE A 136 29.44 21.41 6.33
CA ILE A 136 28.44 22.40 6.72
C ILE A 136 27.09 21.69 6.78
N ALA A 137 26.57 21.49 8.00
CA ALA A 137 25.31 20.77 8.19
C ALA A 137 24.14 21.50 7.51
N LEU A 138 23.25 20.72 6.90
CA LEU A 138 21.99 21.20 6.35
C LEU A 138 20.81 20.64 7.15
N THR A 139 19.75 21.42 7.30
CA THR A 139 18.45 20.90 7.72
C THR A 139 17.39 21.24 6.70
N PHE A 140 16.55 20.27 6.38
CA PHE A 140 15.36 20.48 5.58
C PHE A 140 14.18 20.76 6.51
N LYS A 141 13.18 21.50 6.04
CA LYS A 141 11.90 21.54 6.74
C LYS A 141 11.45 20.11 6.93
N SER A 142 10.85 19.82 8.08
CA SER A 142 10.07 18.61 8.29
C SER A 142 8.91 18.61 7.28
N GLY A 143 9.20 18.17 6.06
CA GLY A 143 8.20 17.52 5.26
C GLY A 143 7.77 16.31 6.06
N THR A 144 6.48 16.04 6.13
CA THR A 144 5.99 14.73 6.55
C THR A 144 6.85 13.70 5.84
N VAL A 145 7.70 12.98 6.58
CA VAL A 145 8.59 11.96 6.03
C VAL A 145 7.67 10.93 5.41
N LEU A 146 7.43 11.01 4.11
CA LEU A 146 6.88 9.90 3.37
C LEU A 146 8.04 8.93 3.17
N SER A 147 8.48 8.29 4.25
CA SER A 147 8.72 6.86 4.14
C SER A 147 7.44 6.33 3.51
N THR A 148 7.47 6.00 2.23
CA THR A 148 6.32 5.39 1.57
C THR A 148 6.12 4.05 2.26
N LYS A 149 5.31 4.05 3.32
CA LYS A 149 4.91 2.84 4.00
C LYS A 149 4.41 1.89 2.92
N PRO A 150 4.76 0.59 2.98
CA PRO A 150 4.10 -0.36 2.12
C PRO A 150 2.59 -0.18 2.27
N VAL A 151 1.90 -0.10 1.14
CA VAL A 151 0.44 -0.05 1.12
C VAL A 151 -0.05 -1.31 1.84
N ASP A 152 -1.00 -1.15 2.76
CA ASP A 152 -1.61 -2.30 3.42
C ASP A 152 -2.25 -3.24 2.39
N GLU A 153 -2.43 -4.49 2.76
CA GLU A 153 -2.94 -5.52 1.86
C GLU A 153 -4.25 -6.06 2.43
N ILE A 154 -5.31 -6.04 1.61
CA ILE A 154 -6.63 -6.54 1.99
C ILE A 154 -6.86 -7.87 1.30
N THR A 155 -7.19 -8.90 2.08
CA THR A 155 -7.73 -10.15 1.55
C THR A 155 -9.22 -10.22 1.87
N ALA A 156 -10.03 -10.64 0.90
CA ALA A 156 -11.49 -10.70 1.05
C ALA A 156 -12.07 -11.94 0.37
N THR A 157 -13.15 -12.46 0.93
CA THR A 157 -13.89 -13.61 0.41
C THR A 157 -15.39 -13.37 0.48
N ILE A 158 -16.14 -13.97 -0.44
CA ILE A 158 -17.59 -14.14 -0.34
C ILE A 158 -17.89 -15.63 -0.25
N ASN A 159 -18.60 -16.05 0.79
CA ASN A 159 -18.94 -17.46 1.04
C ASN A 159 -17.70 -18.39 0.99
N GLY A 160 -16.54 -17.89 1.44
CA GLY A 160 -15.26 -18.61 1.42
C GLY A 160 -14.49 -18.59 0.10
N LEU A 161 -15.06 -18.02 -0.98
CA LEU A 161 -14.38 -17.86 -2.26
C LEU A 161 -13.67 -16.51 -2.33
N ALA A 162 -12.39 -16.50 -2.71
CA ALA A 162 -11.58 -15.29 -2.81
C ALA A 162 -12.16 -14.28 -3.80
N LEU A 163 -12.18 -13.02 -3.41
CA LEU A 163 -12.53 -11.90 -4.27
C LEU A 163 -11.31 -11.41 -5.05
N SER A 164 -11.57 -10.83 -6.22
CA SER A 164 -10.56 -10.21 -7.07
C SER A 164 -11.03 -8.83 -7.49
N SER A 165 -10.11 -7.86 -7.50
CA SER A 165 -10.36 -6.53 -8.05
C SER A 165 -10.37 -6.50 -9.58
N ARG A 166 -9.87 -7.56 -10.23
CA ARG A 166 -9.73 -7.66 -11.69
C ARG A 166 -10.73 -8.60 -12.35
N ALA A 167 -11.25 -9.56 -11.57
CA ALA A 167 -12.19 -10.57 -12.05
C ALA A 167 -13.45 -10.53 -11.17
N PRO A 168 -14.54 -9.91 -11.65
CA PRO A 168 -15.76 -9.80 -10.88
C PRO A 168 -16.35 -11.17 -10.52
N MET A 169 -16.76 -11.34 -9.26
CA MET A 169 -17.52 -12.51 -8.84
C MET A 169 -19.01 -12.32 -9.18
N LYS A 170 -19.68 -13.39 -9.61
CA LYS A 170 -21.12 -13.36 -9.89
C LYS A 170 -21.94 -13.57 -8.62
N ILE A 171 -22.94 -12.73 -8.42
CA ILE A 171 -23.93 -12.87 -7.34
C ILE A 171 -25.34 -12.75 -7.92
N SER A 172 -26.22 -13.67 -7.53
CA SER A 172 -27.59 -13.69 -8.02
C SER A 172 -28.50 -12.76 -7.22
N TYR A 173 -29.53 -12.21 -7.85
CA TYR A 173 -30.55 -11.39 -7.19
C TYR A 173 -31.09 -12.06 -5.92
N ARG A 174 -31.11 -11.30 -4.80
CA ARG A 174 -31.48 -11.75 -3.45
C ARG A 174 -30.69 -12.94 -2.88
N GLN A 175 -29.60 -13.34 -3.52
CA GLN A 175 -28.66 -14.26 -2.89
C GLN A 175 -27.99 -13.55 -1.72
N LEU A 176 -28.03 -14.18 -0.55
CA LEU A 176 -27.26 -13.74 0.60
C LEU A 176 -25.80 -14.15 0.39
N ALA A 177 -24.90 -13.16 0.32
CA ALA A 177 -23.46 -13.37 0.24
C ALA A 177 -22.79 -12.88 1.52
N VAL A 178 -22.09 -13.78 2.21
CA VAL A 178 -21.39 -13.45 3.44
C VAL A 178 -19.98 -13.01 3.10
N LEU A 179 -19.67 -11.75 3.40
CA LEU A 179 -18.36 -11.14 3.24
C LEU A 179 -17.49 -11.46 4.45
N ALA A 180 -16.23 -11.82 4.20
CA ALA A 180 -15.18 -11.85 5.22
C ALA A 180 -13.92 -11.21 4.65
N ALA A 181 -13.25 -10.38 5.43
CA ALA A 181 -12.01 -9.72 5.00
C ALA A 181 -11.05 -9.51 6.17
N SER A 182 -9.77 -9.40 5.86
CA SER A 182 -8.71 -9.06 6.80
C SER A 182 -7.68 -8.14 6.13
N SER A 183 -7.06 -7.29 6.95
CA SER A 183 -5.87 -6.51 6.58
C SER A 183 -4.62 -7.24 7.02
N LYS A 184 -3.54 -7.09 6.26
CA LYS A 184 -2.21 -7.58 6.65
C LYS A 184 -1.68 -6.88 7.90
N SER A 185 -1.99 -5.59 8.04
CA SER A 185 -1.64 -4.81 9.23
C SER A 185 -2.41 -5.18 10.50
N GLY A 186 -3.49 -5.97 10.40
CA GLY A 186 -4.40 -6.26 11.51
C GLY A 186 -5.34 -5.10 11.87
N ALA A 187 -5.31 -4.00 11.12
CA ALA A 187 -6.21 -2.87 11.30
C ALA A 187 -7.68 -3.26 11.08
N VAL A 188 -8.57 -2.65 11.87
CA VAL A 188 -10.02 -2.81 11.74
C VAL A 188 -10.48 -2.20 10.41
N LEU A 189 -11.14 -3.03 9.60
CA LEU A 189 -11.60 -2.66 8.27
C LEU A 189 -12.94 -1.89 8.33
N THR A 190 -13.11 -0.99 7.37
CA THR A 190 -14.39 -0.34 7.08
C THR A 190 -14.89 -0.75 5.70
N TYR A 191 -16.21 -0.72 5.51
CA TYR A 191 -16.85 -1.30 4.33
C TYR A 191 -17.93 -0.38 3.78
N ALA A 192 -18.02 -0.28 2.46
CA ALA A 192 -19.05 0.47 1.78
C ALA A 192 -19.54 -0.28 0.54
N SER A 193 -20.82 -0.12 0.23
CA SER A 193 -21.34 -0.45 -1.10
C SER A 193 -21.48 0.84 -1.89
N LEU A 194 -20.72 0.95 -2.99
CA LEU A 194 -20.64 2.20 -3.78
C LEU A 194 -21.69 2.29 -4.88
N ALA A 195 -22.55 1.26 -5.01
CA ALA A 195 -23.64 1.25 -5.97
C ALA A 195 -24.96 0.85 -5.28
N PRO A 196 -26.08 1.51 -5.59
CA PRO A 196 -27.39 1.16 -5.02
C PRO A 196 -27.92 -0.20 -5.49
N ALA A 197 -27.17 -0.91 -6.35
CA ALA A 197 -27.51 -2.23 -6.85
C ALA A 197 -27.27 -3.35 -5.82
N CYS A 198 -26.51 -3.08 -4.75
CA CYS A 198 -26.39 -3.95 -3.58
C CYS A 198 -26.74 -3.21 -2.29
N ALA A 199 -27.19 -3.96 -1.30
CA ALA A 199 -27.13 -3.56 0.10
C ALA A 199 -26.01 -4.31 0.82
N LEU A 200 -25.30 -3.62 1.71
CA LEU A 200 -24.33 -4.21 2.64
C LEU A 200 -24.80 -3.93 4.08
N LYS A 201 -25.06 -4.99 4.85
CA LYS A 201 -25.46 -4.88 6.27
C LYS A 201 -24.82 -6.00 7.08
N ALA A 202 -24.08 -5.66 8.14
CA ALA A 202 -23.44 -6.64 9.03
C ALA A 202 -22.67 -7.75 8.26
N MET A 203 -21.87 -7.34 7.26
CA MET A 203 -21.12 -8.22 6.35
C MET A 203 -21.95 -9.12 5.43
N ALA A 204 -23.26 -8.97 5.42
CA ALA A 204 -24.12 -9.58 4.42
C ALA A 204 -24.32 -8.64 3.23
N ILE A 205 -23.94 -9.10 2.04
CA ILE A 205 -24.22 -8.46 0.76
C ILE A 205 -25.52 -9.06 0.20
N THR A 206 -26.43 -8.21 -0.24
CA THR A 206 -27.66 -8.61 -0.93
C THR A 206 -27.77 -7.86 -2.25
N ALA A 207 -27.80 -8.61 -3.35
CA ALA A 207 -28.07 -8.04 -4.67
C ALA A 207 -29.53 -7.60 -4.80
N LEU A 208 -29.74 -6.32 -5.09
CA LEU A 208 -31.06 -5.68 -5.25
C LEU A 208 -31.48 -5.55 -6.72
N LYS A 209 -30.55 -5.78 -7.64
CA LYS A 209 -30.78 -5.88 -9.09
C LYS A 209 -30.26 -7.22 -9.59
N ALA A 210 -30.70 -7.61 -10.78
CA ALA A 210 -30.35 -8.90 -11.37
C ALA A 210 -29.48 -8.79 -12.63
N SER A 211 -28.97 -7.59 -12.90
CA SER A 211 -28.01 -7.29 -13.97
C SER A 211 -27.18 -6.07 -13.61
N GLY A 212 -26.04 -5.92 -14.30
CA GLY A 212 -25.09 -4.84 -14.06
C GLY A 212 -24.05 -5.21 -13.00
N TYR A 213 -23.51 -4.19 -12.35
CA TYR A 213 -22.42 -4.35 -11.39
C TYR A 213 -22.72 -3.65 -10.08
N CYS A 214 -22.07 -4.17 -9.05
CA CYS A 214 -22.02 -3.62 -7.72
C CYS A 214 -20.56 -3.56 -7.30
N ASP A 215 -20.16 -2.54 -6.55
CA ASP A 215 -18.80 -2.42 -6.06
C ASP A 215 -18.81 -2.38 -4.54
N ILE A 216 -18.05 -3.29 -3.94
CA ILE A 216 -17.82 -3.35 -2.50
C ILE A 216 -16.43 -2.80 -2.24
N ALA A 217 -16.38 -1.63 -1.62
CA ALA A 217 -15.15 -1.01 -1.17
C ALA A 217 -14.84 -1.47 0.25
N ILE A 218 -13.62 -1.93 0.47
CA ILE A 218 -13.09 -2.31 1.77
C ILE A 218 -11.88 -1.43 2.03
N THR A 219 -11.89 -0.69 3.13
CA THR A 219 -10.83 0.25 3.47
C THR A 219 -10.13 -0.18 4.74
N SER A 220 -8.80 -0.32 4.65
CA SER A 220 -7.93 -0.39 5.81
C SER A 220 -7.38 1.02 6.10
N PRO A 221 -7.47 1.50 7.35
CA PRO A 221 -6.80 2.75 7.74
C PRO A 221 -5.28 2.61 7.81
N GLY A 222 -4.73 1.40 7.61
CA GLY A 222 -3.31 1.10 7.77
C GLY A 222 -2.90 1.03 9.23
N SER A 223 -1.59 1.16 9.48
CA SER A 223 -1.01 1.14 10.81
C SER A 223 0.21 2.06 10.92
N LEU A 224 0.98 1.95 12.01
CA LEU A 224 2.28 2.62 12.10
C LEU A 224 3.25 2.16 11.00
N GLU A 225 3.13 0.91 10.53
CA GLU A 225 4.01 0.30 9.53
C GLU A 225 3.42 0.29 8.10
N PHE A 226 2.08 0.29 7.97
CA PHE A 226 1.41 0.21 6.66
C PHE A 226 0.63 1.49 6.32
N ALA A 227 0.67 1.92 5.06
CA ALA A 227 -0.16 3.02 4.57
C ALA A 227 -1.63 2.55 4.42
N PRO A 228 -2.61 3.46 4.59
CA PRO A 228 -4.01 3.14 4.32
C PRO A 228 -4.23 2.69 2.87
N VAL A 229 -5.23 1.85 2.67
CA VAL A 229 -5.64 1.38 1.34
C VAL A 229 -7.15 1.19 1.27
N THR A 230 -7.72 1.43 0.10
CA THR A 230 -9.09 1.00 -0.24
C THR A 230 -9.01 0.03 -1.40
N ALA A 231 -9.50 -1.18 -1.19
CA ALA A 231 -9.66 -2.20 -2.23
C ALA A 231 -11.11 -2.20 -2.73
N HIS A 232 -11.26 -2.26 -4.05
CA HIS A 232 -12.56 -2.31 -4.74
C HIS A 232 -12.77 -3.69 -5.34
N PHE A 233 -13.91 -4.30 -5.02
CA PHE A 233 -14.27 -5.63 -5.46
C PHE A 233 -15.57 -5.56 -6.28
N PRO A 234 -15.47 -5.51 -7.61
CA PRO A 234 -16.64 -5.53 -8.47
C PRO A 234 -17.34 -6.89 -8.39
N LEU A 235 -18.66 -6.86 -8.29
CA LEU A 235 -19.54 -8.01 -8.34
C LEU A 235 -20.46 -7.87 -9.55
N GLU A 236 -20.48 -8.89 -10.40
CA GLU A 236 -21.41 -8.97 -11.52
C GLU A 236 -22.74 -9.53 -11.03
N LEU A 237 -23.84 -8.83 -11.32
CA LEU A 237 -25.17 -9.22 -10.89
C LEU A 237 -25.82 -10.11 -11.94
N THR A 238 -26.45 -11.20 -11.48
CA THR A 238 -27.17 -12.14 -12.34
C THR A 238 -28.61 -12.36 -11.88
N LEU A 239 -29.42 -12.93 -12.78
CA LEU A 239 -30.77 -13.37 -12.46
C LEU A 239 -30.81 -14.27 -11.22
N GLY A 240 -31.79 -14.04 -10.36
CA GLY A 240 -32.08 -14.92 -9.23
C GLY A 240 -32.44 -16.32 -9.71
N VAL A 241 -32.02 -17.33 -8.95
CA VAL A 241 -32.33 -18.73 -9.24
C VAL A 241 -33.50 -19.17 -8.38
N GLN A 242 -34.63 -19.49 -9.03
CA GLN A 242 -35.77 -20.05 -8.34
C GLN A 242 -35.49 -21.47 -7.87
N THR A 243 -35.84 -21.75 -6.62
CA THR A 243 -35.73 -23.07 -6.00
C THR A 243 -37.01 -23.42 -5.28
N ILE A 244 -37.23 -24.72 -5.14
CA ILE A 244 -38.25 -25.31 -4.27
C ILE A 244 -37.59 -26.40 -3.42
N PRO A 245 -38.11 -26.70 -2.22
CA PRO A 245 -37.68 -27.88 -1.47
C PRO A 245 -37.69 -29.15 -2.32
N THR A 246 -36.75 -30.04 -2.07
CA THR A 246 -36.60 -31.30 -2.81
C THR A 246 -37.88 -32.12 -2.78
N ILE A 247 -38.33 -32.57 -3.95
CA ILE A 247 -39.52 -33.41 -4.10
C ILE A 247 -39.15 -34.86 -3.78
N GLN A 248 -39.80 -35.44 -2.76
CA GLN A 248 -39.58 -36.83 -2.33
C GLN A 248 -40.82 -37.68 -2.64
N VAL A 249 -40.78 -38.43 -3.75
CA VAL A 249 -41.92 -39.23 -4.21
C VAL A 249 -41.93 -40.60 -3.51
N SER A 250 -43.07 -40.96 -2.88
CA SER A 250 -43.27 -42.27 -2.27
C SER A 250 -44.37 -43.06 -3.00
N GLY A 251 -44.13 -44.35 -3.28
CA GLY A 251 -45.11 -45.22 -3.92
C GLY A 251 -46.26 -45.68 -3.02
N LYS A 252 -46.15 -45.47 -1.70
CA LYS A 252 -47.12 -45.96 -0.71
C LYS A 252 -47.91 -44.83 -0.03
N ARG A 253 -47.55 -43.57 -0.28
CA ARG A 253 -48.13 -42.41 0.39
C ARG A 253 -48.34 -41.27 -0.59
N ARG A 254 -49.39 -40.49 -0.34
CA ARG A 254 -49.61 -39.21 -1.01
C ARG A 254 -48.53 -38.23 -0.53
N THR A 255 -47.78 -37.64 -1.44
CA THR A 255 -46.71 -36.67 -1.12
C THR A 255 -47.21 -35.25 -1.41
N SER A 256 -47.19 -34.38 -0.41
CA SER A 256 -47.43 -32.94 -0.62
C SER A 256 -46.19 -32.28 -1.24
N VAL A 257 -46.39 -31.40 -2.22
CA VAL A 257 -45.32 -30.59 -2.82
C VAL A 257 -45.45 -29.11 -2.46
N PRO A 258 -44.33 -28.36 -2.45
CA PRO A 258 -44.33 -26.92 -2.20
C PRO A 258 -45.36 -26.17 -3.06
N LYS A 259 -46.00 -25.14 -2.50
CA LYS A 259 -46.95 -24.29 -3.25
C LYS A 259 -46.27 -23.07 -3.88
N LYS A 260 -45.12 -22.67 -3.33
CA LYS A 260 -44.40 -21.46 -3.70
C LYS A 260 -42.91 -21.73 -3.84
N THR A 261 -42.24 -20.96 -4.69
CA THR A 261 -40.77 -20.90 -4.77
C THR A 261 -40.18 -20.08 -3.63
N ASN A 262 -38.85 -20.09 -3.49
CA ASN A 262 -38.11 -19.18 -2.62
C ASN A 262 -38.35 -17.68 -2.92
N PHE A 263 -38.88 -17.35 -4.10
CA PHE A 263 -39.30 -15.99 -4.46
C PHE A 263 -40.80 -15.74 -4.27
N GLY A 264 -41.56 -16.72 -3.78
CA GLY A 264 -42.99 -16.60 -3.50
C GLY A 264 -43.90 -16.90 -4.70
N GLU A 265 -43.34 -17.21 -5.87
CA GLU A 265 -44.09 -17.54 -7.09
C GLU A 265 -44.84 -18.85 -6.95
N VAL A 266 -46.07 -18.91 -7.48
CA VAL A 266 -46.90 -20.11 -7.42
C VAL A 266 -46.32 -21.18 -8.33
N VAL A 267 -46.18 -22.40 -7.78
CA VAL A 267 -45.63 -23.54 -8.52
C VAL A 267 -46.75 -24.37 -9.12
N THR A 268 -46.63 -24.63 -10.42
CA THR A 268 -47.46 -25.56 -11.19
C THR A 268 -46.74 -26.89 -11.33
N TYR A 269 -47.51 -27.98 -11.30
CA TYR A 269 -46.96 -29.33 -11.37
C TYR A 269 -47.69 -30.16 -12.42
N VAL A 270 -46.92 -30.88 -13.22
CA VAL A 270 -47.42 -31.88 -14.16
C VAL A 270 -46.77 -33.22 -13.82
N GLY A 271 -47.60 -34.20 -13.47
CA GLY A 271 -47.19 -35.59 -13.28
C GLY A 271 -47.45 -36.41 -14.54
N THR A 272 -46.48 -37.22 -14.95
CA THR A 272 -46.62 -38.16 -16.07
C THR A 272 -46.01 -39.52 -15.72
N GLY A 273 -46.37 -40.56 -16.49
CA GLY A 273 -45.96 -41.93 -16.22
C GLY A 273 -46.75 -42.54 -15.07
N SER A 274 -46.06 -43.08 -14.06
CA SER A 274 -46.70 -43.75 -12.91
C SER A 274 -47.17 -42.79 -11.80
N CYS A 275 -47.25 -41.48 -12.06
CA CYS A 275 -47.73 -40.51 -11.09
C CYS A 275 -48.66 -39.44 -11.65
N THR A 276 -49.58 -38.98 -10.81
CA THR A 276 -50.51 -37.87 -11.05
C THR A 276 -50.31 -36.79 -9.98
N VAL A 277 -50.60 -35.54 -10.33
CA VAL A 277 -50.56 -34.42 -9.38
C VAL A 277 -51.89 -33.70 -9.37
N GLU A 278 -52.52 -33.62 -8.21
CA GLU A 278 -53.77 -32.88 -7.99
C GLU A 278 -53.65 -32.05 -6.71
N LYS A 279 -54.02 -30.76 -6.78
CA LYS A 279 -53.98 -29.84 -5.63
C LYS A 279 -52.66 -29.88 -4.84
N ASN A 280 -51.54 -29.96 -5.57
CA ASN A 280 -50.18 -30.06 -5.03
C ASN A 280 -49.92 -31.34 -4.20
N ILE A 281 -50.63 -32.42 -4.53
CA ILE A 281 -50.43 -33.74 -3.96
C ILE A 281 -50.08 -34.70 -5.08
N ILE A 282 -48.91 -35.33 -4.97
CA ILE A 282 -48.48 -36.40 -5.85
C ILE A 282 -49.10 -37.72 -5.36
N THR A 283 -49.69 -38.46 -6.29
CA THR A 283 -50.03 -39.86 -6.12
C THR A 283 -49.21 -40.68 -7.10
N ALA A 284 -48.42 -41.62 -6.59
CA ALA A 284 -47.52 -42.44 -7.41
C ALA A 284 -47.81 -43.94 -7.25
N LYS A 285 -47.61 -44.69 -8.34
CA LYS A 285 -47.69 -46.15 -8.41
C LYS A 285 -46.34 -46.71 -8.83
N LYS A 286 -46.17 -48.03 -8.71
CA LYS A 286 -45.01 -48.76 -9.21
C LYS A 286 -44.73 -48.41 -10.68
N GLY A 287 -43.47 -48.12 -11.00
CA GLY A 287 -43.03 -47.66 -12.31
C GLY A 287 -42.30 -46.32 -12.28
N THR A 288 -42.03 -45.77 -13.47
CA THR A 288 -41.34 -44.49 -13.64
C THR A 288 -42.31 -43.33 -13.45
N CYS A 289 -42.08 -42.53 -12.42
CA CYS A 289 -42.78 -41.27 -12.18
C CYS A 289 -41.91 -40.10 -12.66
N ILE A 290 -42.52 -39.21 -13.45
CA ILE A 290 -41.88 -37.97 -13.92
C ILE A 290 -42.73 -36.80 -13.45
N ILE A 291 -42.09 -35.85 -12.78
CA ILE A 291 -42.73 -34.63 -12.28
C ILE A 291 -42.01 -33.44 -12.89
N VAL A 292 -42.77 -32.59 -13.55
CA VAL A 292 -42.29 -31.28 -14.02
C VAL A 292 -42.90 -30.22 -13.12
N ALA A 293 -42.04 -29.41 -12.49
CA ALA A 293 -42.44 -28.27 -11.68
C ALA A 293 -42.05 -26.97 -12.41
N GLY A 294 -43.02 -26.08 -12.57
CA GLY A 294 -42.89 -24.81 -13.29
C GLY A 294 -43.36 -23.63 -12.45
N ALA A 295 -42.65 -22.50 -12.51
CA ALA A 295 -43.10 -21.23 -11.97
C ALA A 295 -42.66 -20.08 -12.87
N ARG A 296 -43.43 -18.99 -12.91
CA ARG A 296 -43.13 -17.84 -13.75
C ARG A 296 -41.84 -17.16 -13.28
N GLY A 297 -41.06 -16.64 -14.23
CA GLY A 297 -39.98 -15.70 -13.93
C GLY A 297 -40.50 -14.27 -13.91
N VAL A 298 -39.67 -13.36 -13.41
CA VAL A 298 -39.90 -11.92 -13.55
C VAL A 298 -38.68 -11.32 -14.25
N ASP A 299 -38.94 -10.69 -15.40
CA ASP A 299 -37.90 -10.10 -16.23
C ASP A 299 -37.05 -9.11 -15.43
N GLY A 300 -35.73 -9.24 -15.57
CA GLY A 300 -34.78 -8.40 -14.85
C GLY A 300 -34.65 -8.68 -13.34
N LEU A 301 -35.32 -9.72 -12.80
CA LEU A 301 -35.20 -10.14 -11.40
C LEU A 301 -34.75 -11.60 -11.24
N TYR A 302 -35.50 -12.56 -11.76
CA TYR A 302 -35.19 -13.99 -11.62
C TYR A 302 -35.79 -14.83 -12.74
N SER A 303 -35.07 -15.88 -13.11
CA SER A 303 -35.46 -16.79 -14.20
C SER A 303 -36.66 -17.66 -13.80
N PRO A 304 -37.47 -18.15 -14.77
CA PRO A 304 -38.53 -19.11 -14.49
C PRO A 304 -37.98 -20.40 -13.85
N LEU A 305 -38.75 -20.99 -12.93
CA LEU A 305 -38.46 -22.33 -12.42
C LEU A 305 -38.84 -23.34 -13.51
N ASN A 306 -37.89 -24.20 -13.90
CA ASN A 306 -38.14 -25.35 -14.76
C ASN A 306 -37.39 -26.55 -14.18
N LEU A 307 -38.05 -27.33 -13.33
CA LEU A 307 -37.46 -28.51 -12.69
C LEU A 307 -38.13 -29.79 -13.19
N ARG A 308 -37.31 -30.76 -13.61
CA ARG A 308 -37.76 -32.09 -13.99
C ARG A 308 -37.18 -33.13 -13.04
N VAL A 309 -38.05 -33.82 -12.30
CA VAL A 309 -37.69 -34.90 -11.39
C VAL A 309 -38.14 -36.23 -12.01
N VAL A 310 -37.24 -37.21 -12.04
CA VAL A 310 -37.53 -38.57 -12.48
C VAL A 310 -37.24 -39.53 -11.33
N THR A 311 -38.18 -40.40 -11.01
CA THR A 311 -38.03 -41.37 -9.91
C THR A 311 -38.66 -42.70 -10.29
N VAL A 312 -37.97 -43.79 -9.98
CA VAL A 312 -38.49 -45.15 -10.18
C VAL A 312 -39.07 -45.66 -8.86
N ILE A 313 -40.37 -45.90 -8.85
CA ILE A 313 -41.11 -46.46 -7.71
C ILE A 313 -41.07 -47.99 -7.84
N LYS A 314 -40.49 -48.68 -6.86
CA LYS A 314 -40.38 -50.14 -6.83
C LYS A 314 -41.63 -50.82 -6.24
#